data_AF-A0A358NJB4-F1
#
_entry.id   AF-A0A358NJB4-F1
#
_cell.length_a   1.000
_cell.length_b   1.000
_cell.length_c   1.000
_cell.angle_alpha   90.00
_cell.angle_beta   90.00
_cell.angle_gamma   90.00
#
_symmetry.space_group_name_H-M   'P 1'
#
loop_
_entity.id
_entity.type
_entity.pdbx_description
1 polymer ?
#
loop_
_entity_poly.entity_id
_entity_poly.type
_entity_poly.pdbx_seq_one_letter_code
_entity_poly.pdbx_strand_id
1 'polypeptide(L)'
;TEVKIVSDKSMAGEDTASSVIDGTEIYLPLSDLIDYEKELERLEKEKSRLEGELQRATSKLSNEKFISKAPESVVAEEKEKLEKYQSMMDKVFERLEQLKSK
;
A
#
# COMPACT_ATOMS: atom_id res chain seq x y z
N THR A 1 1.51 -14.91 21.95
CA THR A 1 0.21 -15.32 21.37
C THR A 1 -0.62 -15.93 22.47
N GLU A 2 -1.70 -15.28 22.84
CA GLU A 2 -2.63 -15.76 23.87
C GLU A 2 -3.81 -16.46 23.17
N VAL A 3 -4.13 -17.69 23.57
CA VAL A 3 -5.23 -18.47 23.00
C VAL A 3 -6.38 -18.47 24.00
N LYS A 4 -7.55 -17.96 23.59
CA LYS A 4 -8.78 -17.97 24.41
C LYS A 4 -9.78 -18.94 23.81
N ILE A 5 -10.29 -19.85 24.64
CA ILE A 5 -11.38 -20.76 24.26
C ILE A 5 -12.68 -20.04 24.60
N VAL A 6 -13.52 -19.82 23.59
CA VAL A 6 -14.84 -19.22 23.74
C VAL A 6 -15.91 -20.24 23.37
N SER A 7 -17.03 -20.23 24.10
CA SER A 7 -18.16 -21.15 23.87
C SER A 7 -19.24 -20.56 22.96
N ASP A 8 -19.14 -19.26 22.66
CA ASP A 8 -20.09 -18.51 21.83
C ASP A 8 -19.33 -17.80 20.71
N LYS A 9 -19.81 -18.00 19.47
CA LYS A 9 -19.28 -17.40 18.26
C LYS A 9 -19.37 -15.87 18.29
N SER A 10 -20.33 -15.29 18.99
CA SER A 10 -20.48 -13.82 19.08
C SER A 10 -19.33 -13.14 19.82
N MET A 11 -18.45 -13.91 20.47
CA MET A 11 -17.26 -13.39 21.15
C MET A 11 -16.03 -13.31 20.24
N ALA A 12 -16.09 -13.91 19.05
CA ALA A 12 -15.12 -13.67 17.98
C ALA A 12 -15.54 -12.37 17.26
N GLY A 13 -14.71 -11.32 17.37
CA GLY A 13 -15.02 -10.01 16.77
C GLY A 13 -15.29 -10.06 15.25
N GLU A 14 -15.87 -8.99 14.72
CA GLU A 14 -16.40 -8.93 13.34
C GLU A 14 -15.34 -9.17 12.25
N ASP A 15 -14.05 -8.92 12.53
CA ASP A 15 -12.95 -9.01 11.57
C ASP A 15 -12.02 -10.20 11.89
N THR A 16 -12.57 -11.42 11.86
CA THR A 16 -11.87 -12.67 12.19
C THR A 16 -11.82 -13.63 10.99
N ALA A 17 -10.65 -14.23 10.73
CA ALA A 17 -10.57 -15.42 9.89
C ALA A 17 -10.98 -16.65 10.71
N SER A 18 -11.74 -17.57 10.12
CA SER A 18 -12.16 -18.80 10.80
C SER A 18 -11.80 -20.07 10.05
N SER A 19 -11.55 -21.15 10.78
CA SER A 19 -11.32 -22.49 10.23
C SER A 19 -11.88 -23.56 11.18
N VAL A 20 -12.40 -24.65 10.62
CA VAL A 20 -12.96 -25.77 11.39
C VAL A 20 -12.01 -26.95 11.35
N ILE A 21 -11.65 -27.48 12.51
CA ILE A 21 -10.86 -28.71 12.66
C ILE A 21 -11.57 -29.61 13.66
N ASP A 22 -11.94 -30.82 13.24
CA ASP A 22 -12.55 -31.86 14.09
C ASP A 22 -13.68 -31.36 15.01
N GLY A 23 -14.59 -30.54 14.47
CA GLY A 23 -15.73 -29.99 15.21
C GLY A 23 -15.43 -28.77 16.09
N THR A 24 -14.20 -28.26 16.06
CA THR A 24 -13.78 -27.02 16.73
C THR A 24 -13.64 -25.89 15.70
N GLU A 25 -14.26 -24.73 15.95
CA GLU A 25 -14.02 -23.51 15.19
C GLU A 25 -12.88 -22.70 15.82
N ILE A 26 -11.87 -22.37 15.01
CA ILE A 26 -10.77 -21.47 15.37
C ILE A 26 -11.07 -20.11 14.78
N TYR A 27 -10.96 -19.06 15.59
CA TYR A 27 -11.11 -17.67 15.17
C TYR A 27 -9.79 -16.93 15.39
N LEU A 28 -9.32 -16.26 14.34
CA LEU A 28 -8.10 -15.45 14.36
C LEU A 28 -8.49 -13.99 14.11
N PRO A 29 -8.44 -13.11 15.13
CA PRO A 29 -8.65 -11.68 14.95
C PRO A 29 -7.63 -11.13 13.95
N LEU A 30 -8.11 -10.66 12.81
CA LEU A 30 -7.25 -10.05 11.79
C LEU A 30 -6.73 -8.69 12.26
N SER A 31 -7.46 -8.05 13.18
CA SER A 31 -7.10 -6.83 13.87
C SER A 31 -5.77 -6.94 14.63
N ASP A 32 -5.41 -8.14 15.10
CA ASP A 32 -4.18 -8.39 15.86
C ASP A 32 -2.98 -8.74 14.97
N LEU A 33 -3.20 -8.99 13.67
CA LEU A 33 -2.16 -9.39 12.71
C LEU A 33 -1.60 -8.23 11.88
N ILE A 34 -2.37 -7.15 11.73
CA ILE A 34 -1.96 -5.96 11.00
C ILE A 34 -1.75 -4.85 12.03
N ASP A 35 -0.48 -4.48 12.25
CA ASP A 35 -0.15 -3.26 12.96
C ASP A 35 -0.54 -2.07 12.06
N TYR A 36 -1.79 -1.61 12.23
CA TYR A 36 -2.40 -0.57 11.41
C TYR A 36 -1.58 0.72 11.41
N GLU A 37 -1.07 1.13 12.59
CA GLU A 37 -0.25 2.35 12.72
C GLU A 37 1.06 2.19 11.95
N LYS A 38 1.72 1.03 12.08
CA LYS A 38 2.96 0.75 11.37
C LYS A 38 2.77 0.62 9.86
N GLU A 39 1.67 0.03 9.40
CA GLU A 39 1.37 -0.07 7.97
C GLU A 39 1.01 1.29 7.38
N LEU A 40 0.26 2.11 8.12
CA LEU A 40 -0.01 3.50 7.76
C LEU A 40 1.30 4.29 7.63
N GLU A 41 2.18 4.21 8.63
CA GLU A 41 3.48 4.88 8.61
C GLU A 41 4.35 4.40 7.44
N ARG A 42 4.35 3.10 7.13
CA ARG A 42 5.07 2.51 6.00
C ARG A 42 4.55 3.09 4.67
N LEU A 43 3.23 3.14 4.49
CA LEU A 43 2.60 3.67 3.28
C LEU A 43 2.78 5.18 3.14
N GLU A 44 2.74 5.95 4.23
CA GLU A 44 3.02 7.39 4.20
C GLU A 44 4.47 7.69 3.82
N LYS A 45 5.44 6.92 4.35
CA LYS A 45 6.84 7.01 3.92
C LYS A 45 7.01 6.66 2.45
N GLU A 46 6.33 5.61 1.99
CA GLU A 46 6.37 5.20 0.60
C GLU A 46 5.74 6.26 -0.33
N LYS A 47 4.62 6.85 0.08
CA LYS A 47 4.00 8.00 -0.60
C LYS A 47 4.99 9.16 -0.72
N SER A 48 5.60 9.60 0.38
CA SER A 48 6.55 10.73 0.36
C SER A 48 7.74 10.45 -0.57
N ARG A 49 8.25 9.21 -0.57
CA ARG A 49 9.31 8.79 -1.51
C ARG A 49 8.85 8.90 -2.97
N LEU A 50 7.67 8.37 -3.28
CA LEU A 50 7.13 8.40 -4.64
C LEU A 50 6.79 9.81 -5.11
N GLU A 51 6.30 10.70 -4.23
CA GLU A 51 6.06 12.11 -4.53
C GLU A 51 7.36 12.81 -4.97
N GLY A 52 8.46 12.56 -4.25
CA GLY A 52 9.77 13.10 -4.61
C GLY A 52 10.29 12.58 -5.96
N GLU A 53 10.11 11.30 -6.25
CA GLU A 53 10.49 10.71 -7.54
C GLU A 53 9.64 11.25 -8.69
N LEU A 54 8.31 11.35 -8.51
CA LEU A 54 7.40 11.95 -9.49
C LEU A 54 7.75 13.40 -9.76
N GLN A 55 8.04 14.19 -8.73
CA GLN A 55 8.43 15.59 -8.90
C GLN A 55 9.72 15.71 -9.71
N ARG A 56 10.71 14.86 -9.46
CA ARG A 56 11.99 14.85 -10.22
C ARG A 56 11.77 14.47 -11.68
N ALA A 57 11.02 13.40 -11.94
CA ALA A 57 10.73 12.94 -13.30
C ALA A 57 9.92 13.98 -14.09
N THR A 58 8.87 14.54 -13.46
CA THR A 58 8.05 15.61 -14.05
C THR A 58 8.89 16.84 -14.36
N SER A 59 9.76 17.26 -13.43
CA SER A 59 10.60 18.46 -13.62
C SER A 59 11.61 18.30 -14.76
N LYS A 60 12.14 17.08 -14.97
CA LYS A 60 12.99 16.79 -16.12
C LYS A 60 12.21 16.81 -17.43
N LEU A 61 11.03 16.18 -17.43
CA LEU A 61 10.16 16.09 -18.60
C LEU A 61 9.46 17.41 -18.95
N SER A 62 9.36 18.36 -18.02
CA SER A 62 8.87 19.72 -18.29
C SER A 62 9.97 20.66 -18.81
N ASN A 63 11.24 20.26 -18.71
CA ASN A 63 12.36 21.07 -19.17
C ASN A 63 12.55 20.90 -20.67
N GLU A 64 12.11 21.88 -21.46
CA GLU A 64 12.23 21.88 -22.92
C GLU A 64 13.68 21.67 -23.41
N LYS A 65 14.69 22.15 -22.67
CA LYS A 65 16.10 21.91 -23.00
C LYS A 65 16.50 20.45 -22.83
N PHE A 66 15.90 19.74 -21.88
CA PHE A 66 16.12 18.30 -21.71
C PHE A 66 15.42 17.53 -22.84
N ILE A 67 14.15 17.83 -23.11
CA ILE A 67 13.39 17.17 -24.18
C ILE A 67 14.05 17.35 -25.55
N SER A 68 14.55 18.55 -25.84
CA SER A 68 15.14 18.89 -27.15
C SER A 68 16.58 18.43 -27.34
N LYS A 69 17.33 18.17 -26.24
CA LYS A 69 18.75 17.79 -26.32
C LYS A 69 19.05 16.36 -25.89
N ALA A 70 18.18 15.75 -25.07
CA ALA A 70 18.36 14.38 -24.64
C ALA A 70 18.02 13.41 -25.78
N PRO A 71 18.72 12.27 -25.89
CA PRO A 71 18.33 11.21 -26.81
C PRO A 71 16.90 10.75 -26.55
N GLU A 72 16.16 10.39 -27.61
CA GLU A 72 14.78 9.91 -27.49
C GLU A 72 14.64 8.73 -26.53
N SER A 73 15.64 7.83 -26.49
CA SER A 73 15.65 6.71 -25.55
C SER A 73 15.64 7.15 -24.08
N VAL A 74 16.35 8.22 -23.75
CA VAL A 74 16.41 8.77 -22.38
C VAL A 74 15.10 9.47 -22.02
N VAL A 75 14.50 10.19 -22.97
CA VAL A 75 13.18 10.83 -22.77
C VAL A 75 12.10 9.77 -22.60
N ALA A 76 12.13 8.70 -23.38
CA ALA A 76 11.19 7.59 -23.27
C ALA A 76 11.33 6.85 -21.93
N GLU A 77 12.57 6.58 -21.49
CA GLU A 77 12.82 5.94 -20.19
C GLU A 77 12.33 6.80 -19.02
N GLU A 78 12.51 8.13 -19.08
CA GLU A 78 12.02 9.04 -18.03
C GLU A 78 10.48 9.11 -18.03
N LYS A 79 9.83 9.04 -19.20
CA LYS A 79 8.35 8.95 -19.29
C LYS A 79 7.83 7.62 -18.72
N GLU A 80 8.47 6.51 -19.04
CA GLU A 80 8.09 5.19 -18.49
C GLU A 80 8.27 5.16 -16.97
N LYS A 81 9.35 5.75 -16.45
CA LYS A 81 9.54 5.92 -15.00
C LYS A 81 8.43 6.75 -14.37
N LEU A 82 8.03 7.85 -15.01
CA LEU A 82 6.93 8.70 -14.53
C LEU A 82 5.63 7.89 -14.43
N GLU A 83 5.25 7.17 -15.48
CA GLU A 83 4.03 6.35 -15.49
C GLU A 83 4.09 5.24 -14.44
N LYS A 84 5.25 4.58 -14.29
CA LYS A 84 5.45 3.55 -13.27
C LYS A 84 5.28 4.10 -11.86
N TYR A 85 5.88 5.25 -11.56
CA TYR A 85 5.75 5.89 -10.25
C TYR A 85 4.33 6.38 -9.99
N GLN A 86 3.62 6.85 -11.02
CA GLN A 86 2.22 7.24 -10.90
C GLN A 86 1.35 6.03 -10.55
N SER A 87 1.51 4.91 -11.27
CA SER A 87 0.77 3.68 -10.96
C SER A 87 1.07 3.13 -9.56
N MET A 88 2.32 3.25 -9.09
CA MET A 88 2.67 2.89 -7.72
C MET A 88 2.01 3.83 -6.70
N MET A 89 2.00 5.13 -6.99
CA MET A 89 1.36 6.14 -6.14
C MET A 89 -0.14 5.87 -6.00
N ASP A 90 -0.83 5.58 -7.10
CA ASP A 90 -2.27 5.31 -7.10
C ASP A 90 -2.61 4.10 -6.22
N LYS A 91 -1.80 3.03 -6.28
CA LYS A 91 -1.95 1.85 -5.40
C LYS A 91 -1.72 2.18 -3.92
N VAL A 92 -0.75 3.04 -3.62
CA VAL A 92 -0.48 3.48 -2.25
C VAL A 92 -1.65 4.32 -1.73
N PHE A 93 -2.20 5.22 -2.55
CA PHE A 93 -3.39 6.00 -2.19
C PHE A 93 -4.61 5.11 -1.95
N GLU A 94 -4.90 4.19 -2.86
CA GLU A 94 -6.02 3.24 -2.71
C GLU A 94 -5.88 2.46 -1.39
N ARG A 95 -4.66 1.99 -1.08
CA ARG A 95 -4.41 1.27 0.16
C ARG A 95 -4.56 2.14 1.41
N LEU A 96 -4.09 3.39 1.36
CA LEU A 96 -4.25 4.36 2.44
C LEU A 96 -5.72 4.70 2.68
N GLU A 97 -6.53 4.84 1.62
CA GLU A 97 -7.97 5.08 1.75
C GLU A 97 -8.70 3.89 2.37
N GLN A 98 -8.38 2.66 1.93
CA GLN A 98 -8.92 1.43 2.53
C GLN A 98 -8.60 1.34 4.03
N LEU A 99 -7.38 1.72 4.44
CA LEU A 99 -6.95 1.71 5.83
C LEU A 99 -7.60 2.82 6.67
N LYS A 100 -7.89 3.98 6.09
CA LYS A 100 -8.59 5.10 6.76
C LYS A 100 -10.10 4.89 6.88
N SER A 101 -10.67 4.04 6.03
CA SER A 101 -12.09 3.70 6.02
C SER A 101 -12.44 2.53 6.95
N LYS A 102 -11.44 1.92 7.59
CA LYS A 102 -11.61 0.91 8.65
C LYS A 102 -11.42 1.57 10.02
#